data_AF-A0AAP0PYW0-F1
#
_entry.id   AF-A0AAP0PYW0-F1
#
_cell.length_a   1.000
_cell.length_b   1.000
_cell.length_c   1.000
_cell.angle_alpha   90.00
_cell.angle_beta   90.00
_cell.angle_gamma   90.00
#
_symmetry.space_group_name_H-M   'P 1'
#
loop_
_entity.id
_entity.type
_entity.pdbx_description
1 polymer ?
#
loop_
_entity_poly.entity_id
_entity_poly.type
_entity_poly.pdbx_seq_one_letter_code
_entity_poly.pdbx_strand_id
1 'polypeptide(L)'
;MLAGAATVFFAYIGFDTVASTAEEVKTPHRDLPLGIGVAVFICCSFYMLVSIVVVGLVPYYAMDPDTPISSAFGTYKMHWVMYIITAGAVMALCSTLLGSLLPQPRVLMAMARDGLLPSFFADINKHTHVPVNSTIVTGIFASLLTFFMDVSQLAGMCGNTSCFHHCCDFYLDPQICSTR
;
A
#
# COMPACT_ATOMS: atom_id res chain seq x y z
N MET A 1 -2.06 18.34 -13.49
CA MET A 1 -3.07 17.27 -13.60
C MET A 1 -2.46 15.87 -13.50
N LEU A 2 -1.41 15.51 -14.27
CA LEU A 2 -0.78 14.17 -14.16
C LEU A 2 -0.24 13.84 -12.75
N ALA A 3 0.39 14.79 -12.07
CA ALA A 3 0.91 14.57 -10.71
C ALA A 3 -0.19 14.22 -9.69
N GLY A 4 -1.39 14.79 -9.84
CA GLY A 4 -2.53 14.50 -8.95
C GLY A 4 -3.17 13.13 -9.21
N ALA A 5 -3.13 12.65 -10.46
CA ALA A 5 -3.58 11.29 -10.76
C ALA A 5 -2.69 10.25 -10.10
N ALA A 6 -1.36 10.42 -10.17
CA ALA A 6 -0.39 9.51 -9.54
C ALA A 6 -0.57 9.42 -8.01
N THR A 7 -0.84 10.54 -7.33
CA THR A 7 -1.10 10.54 -5.88
C THR A 7 -2.42 9.85 -5.51
N VAL A 8 -3.44 9.95 -6.35
CA VAL A 8 -4.71 9.25 -6.12
C VAL A 8 -4.55 7.75 -6.40
N PHE A 9 -3.82 7.36 -7.45
CA PHE A 9 -3.48 5.95 -7.69
C PHE A 9 -2.74 5.33 -6.51
N PHE A 10 -1.81 6.08 -5.89
CA PHE A 10 -1.14 5.64 -4.67
C PHE A 10 -2.11 5.28 -3.54
N ALA A 11 -3.22 6.02 -3.38
CA ALA A 11 -4.23 5.75 -2.37
C ALA A 11 -5.03 4.45 -2.63
N TYR A 12 -5.02 3.94 -3.85
CA TYR A 12 -5.65 2.67 -4.23
C TYR A 12 -4.68 1.49 -4.29
N ILE A 13 -3.39 1.70 -4.00
CA ILE A 13 -2.42 0.61 -3.87
C ILE A 13 -2.84 -0.28 -2.69
N GLY A 14 -3.03 -1.57 -2.95
CA GLY A 14 -3.49 -2.53 -1.95
C GLY A 14 -4.45 -3.60 -2.48
N PHE A 15 -5.05 -3.41 -3.66
CA PHE A 15 -5.87 -4.46 -4.29
C PHE A 15 -5.05 -5.73 -4.60
N ASP A 16 -3.72 -5.61 -4.78
CA ASP A 16 -2.80 -6.73 -4.99
C ASP A 16 -2.78 -7.71 -3.79
N THR A 17 -3.07 -7.22 -2.59
CA THR A 17 -3.19 -8.07 -1.40
C THR A 17 -4.42 -8.97 -1.47
N VAL A 18 -5.51 -8.48 -2.07
CA VAL A 18 -6.72 -9.28 -2.33
C VAL A 18 -6.45 -10.33 -3.41
N ALA A 19 -5.66 -9.98 -4.43
CA ALA A 19 -5.23 -10.93 -5.45
C ALA A 19 -4.30 -12.02 -4.87
N SER A 20 -3.49 -11.69 -3.85
CA SER A 20 -2.63 -12.68 -3.17
C SER A 20 -3.44 -13.74 -2.40
N THR A 21 -4.65 -13.41 -1.94
CA THR A 21 -5.57 -14.37 -1.31
C THR A 21 -6.34 -15.21 -2.33
N ALA A 22 -6.13 -15.01 -3.63
CA ALA A 22 -6.79 -15.79 -4.68
C ALA A 22 -6.56 -17.31 -4.58
N GLU A 23 -5.41 -17.72 -4.06
CA GLU A 23 -5.07 -19.14 -3.88
C GLU A 23 -5.93 -19.84 -2.81
N GLU A 24 -6.51 -19.08 -1.89
CA GLU A 24 -7.41 -19.59 -0.84
C GLU A 24 -8.89 -19.53 -1.25
N VAL A 25 -9.20 -18.97 -2.42
CA VAL A 25 -10.56 -18.80 -2.91
C VAL A 25 -10.99 -20.03 -3.71
N LYS A 26 -12.12 -20.62 -3.32
CA LYS A 26 -12.67 -21.84 -3.95
C LYS A 26 -13.05 -21.66 -5.42
N THR A 27 -13.40 -20.44 -5.85
CA THR A 27 -13.80 -20.15 -7.25
C THR A 27 -13.24 -18.80 -7.75
N PRO A 28 -11.95 -18.75 -8.09
CA PRO A 28 -11.25 -17.48 -8.39
C PRO A 28 -11.83 -16.74 -9.61
N HIS A 29 -12.34 -17.46 -10.61
CA HIS A 29 -12.82 -16.87 -11.88
C HIS A 29 -13.99 -15.90 -11.71
N ARG A 30 -14.83 -16.03 -10.66
CA ARG A 30 -15.96 -15.12 -10.43
C ARG A 30 -15.82 -14.32 -9.16
N ASP A 31 -15.24 -14.90 -8.12
CA ASP A 31 -15.19 -14.26 -6.81
C ASP A 31 -14.11 -13.17 -6.77
N LEU A 32 -13.01 -13.33 -7.50
CA LEU A 32 -11.95 -12.30 -7.58
C LEU A 32 -12.42 -11.01 -8.25
N PRO A 33 -12.98 -11.02 -9.48
CA PRO A 33 -13.40 -9.76 -10.12
C PRO A 33 -14.54 -9.08 -9.34
N LEU A 34 -15.45 -9.85 -8.75
CA LEU A 34 -16.53 -9.30 -7.94
C LEU A 34 -16.01 -8.72 -6.61
N GLY A 35 -15.09 -9.42 -5.95
CA GLY A 35 -14.48 -8.99 -4.68
C GLY A 35 -13.67 -7.70 -4.82
N ILE A 36 -12.84 -7.60 -5.85
CA ILE A 36 -12.06 -6.37 -6.14
C ILE A 36 -13.01 -5.21 -6.45
N GLY A 37 -14.03 -5.45 -7.31
CA GLY A 37 -15.01 -4.42 -7.65
C GLY A 37 -15.76 -3.89 -6.43
N VAL A 38 -16.22 -4.78 -5.54
CA VAL A 38 -16.92 -4.40 -4.31
C VAL A 38 -15.98 -3.67 -3.34
N ALA A 39 -14.74 -4.14 -3.17
CA ALA A 39 -13.76 -3.49 -2.30
C ALA A 39 -13.45 -2.05 -2.76
N VAL A 40 -13.21 -1.84 -4.05
CA VAL A 40 -12.94 -0.52 -4.63
C VAL A 40 -14.16 0.39 -4.49
N PHE A 41 -15.38 -0.14 -4.72
CA PHE A 41 -16.61 0.64 -4.58
C PHE A 41 -16.84 1.12 -3.14
N ILE A 42 -16.64 0.23 -2.16
CA ILE A 42 -16.75 0.56 -0.73
C ILE A 42 -15.68 1.59 -0.35
N CYS A 43 -14.44 1.37 -0.77
CA CYS A 43 -13.33 2.28 -0.51
C CYS A 43 -13.60 3.68 -1.07
N CYS A 44 -14.02 3.78 -2.33
CA CYS A 44 -14.37 5.05 -2.99
C CYS A 44 -15.49 5.77 -2.23
N SER A 45 -16.53 5.04 -1.81
CA SER A 45 -17.63 5.60 -1.02
C SER A 45 -17.15 6.16 0.31
N PHE A 46 -16.26 5.43 1.01
CA PHE A 46 -15.66 5.88 2.27
C PHE A 46 -14.78 7.10 2.10
N TYR A 47 -13.94 7.15 1.06
CA TYR A 47 -13.12 8.31 0.73
C TYR A 47 -13.97 9.56 0.48
N MET A 48 -15.05 9.44 -0.30
CA MET A 48 -15.98 10.54 -0.55
C MET A 48 -16.64 11.05 0.74
N LEU A 49 -17.09 10.14 1.61
CA LEU A 49 -17.67 10.51 2.90
C LEU A 49 -16.67 11.27 3.78
N VAL A 50 -15.44 10.77 3.90
CA VAL A 50 -14.39 11.42 4.70
C VAL A 50 -14.05 12.80 4.12
N SER A 51 -13.91 12.92 2.79
CA SER A 51 -13.67 14.22 2.14
C SER A 51 -14.79 15.22 2.41
N ILE A 52 -16.06 14.81 2.32
CA ILE A 52 -17.20 15.70 2.61
C ILE A 52 -17.16 16.18 4.07
N VAL A 53 -16.90 15.27 5.01
CA VAL A 53 -16.81 15.60 6.44
C VAL A 53 -15.68 16.60 6.69
N VAL A 54 -14.48 16.34 6.18
CA VAL A 54 -13.29 17.20 6.40
C VAL A 54 -13.47 18.58 5.78
N VAL A 55 -13.96 18.65 4.54
CA VAL A 55 -14.23 19.92 3.84
C VAL A 55 -15.36 20.71 4.52
N GLY A 56 -16.34 20.02 5.10
CA GLY A 56 -17.40 20.65 5.88
C GLY A 56 -16.92 21.23 7.23
N LEU A 57 -15.82 20.70 7.79
CA LEU A 57 -15.29 21.11 9.09
C LEU A 57 -14.30 22.27 9.00
N VAL A 58 -13.40 22.30 8.01
CA VAL A 58 -12.32 23.31 7.95
C VAL A 58 -12.14 23.86 6.52
N PRO A 59 -12.09 25.20 6.35
CA PRO A 59 -11.82 25.79 5.05
C PRO A 59 -10.38 25.48 4.59
N TYR A 60 -10.20 25.19 3.30
CA TYR A 60 -8.95 24.74 2.66
C TYR A 60 -7.69 25.59 2.96
N TYR A 61 -7.86 26.85 3.38
CA TYR A 61 -6.76 27.78 3.66
C TYR A 61 -6.04 27.56 5.00
N ALA A 62 -6.61 26.80 5.93
CA ALA A 62 -6.05 26.58 7.28
C ALA A 62 -5.65 25.13 7.55
N MET A 63 -5.58 24.29 6.51
CA MET A 63 -5.22 22.88 6.64
C MET A 63 -3.71 22.71 6.77
N ASP A 64 -3.28 22.09 7.86
CA ASP A 64 -1.90 21.68 8.05
C ASP A 64 -1.58 20.47 7.14
N PRO A 65 -0.48 20.50 6.36
CA PRO A 65 -0.16 19.45 5.40
C PRO A 65 0.21 18.12 6.06
N ASP A 66 0.71 18.11 7.29
CA ASP A 66 1.20 16.91 7.95
C ASP A 66 0.09 16.16 8.71
N THR A 67 -0.89 16.90 9.26
CA THR A 67 -1.99 16.30 10.04
C THR A 67 -3.36 16.95 9.76
N PRO A 68 -3.87 16.90 8.52
CA PRO A 68 -5.07 17.66 8.13
C PRO A 68 -6.32 17.25 8.90
N ILE A 69 -6.44 15.98 9.27
CA ILE A 69 -7.61 15.45 9.99
C ILE A 69 -7.51 15.77 11.49
N SER A 70 -6.36 15.52 12.12
CA SER A 70 -6.18 15.71 13.56
C SER A 70 -6.23 17.18 13.98
N SER A 71 -5.58 18.06 13.19
CA SER A 71 -5.60 19.52 13.40
C SER A 71 -7.01 20.09 13.23
N ALA A 72 -7.78 19.60 12.26
CA ALA A 72 -9.14 20.04 12.02
C ALA A 72 -10.08 19.81 13.23
N PHE A 73 -9.95 18.68 13.93
CA PHE A 73 -10.76 18.42 15.13
C PHE A 73 -10.23 19.11 16.39
N GLY A 74 -8.95 19.50 16.42
CA GLY A 74 -8.36 20.26 17.52
C GLY A 74 -8.97 21.66 17.69
N THR A 75 -9.30 22.34 16.59
CA THR A 75 -9.88 23.69 16.60
C THR A 75 -11.28 23.74 17.22
N TYR A 76 -12.05 22.64 17.11
CA TYR A 76 -13.41 22.54 17.65
C TYR A 76 -13.48 22.06 19.12
N LYS A 77 -12.34 21.98 19.82
CA LYS A 77 -12.23 21.56 21.24
C LYS A 77 -12.77 20.15 21.55
N MET A 78 -12.98 19.30 20.54
CA MET A 78 -13.42 17.91 20.70
C MET A 78 -12.22 16.95 20.80
N HIS A 79 -11.42 17.09 21.85
CA HIS A 79 -10.19 16.32 22.05
C HIS A 79 -10.41 14.80 22.07
N TRP A 80 -11.56 14.32 22.56
CA TRP A 80 -11.87 12.88 22.59
C TRP A 80 -11.93 12.25 21.20
N VAL A 81 -12.51 12.96 20.21
CA VAL A 81 -12.61 12.50 18.82
C VAL A 81 -11.22 12.47 18.16
N MET A 82 -10.40 13.48 18.42
CA MET A 82 -9.01 13.53 17.96
C MET A 82 -8.21 12.30 18.44
N TYR A 83 -8.32 11.90 19.71
CA TYR A 83 -7.60 10.74 20.23
C TYR A 83 -8.04 9.42 19.57
N ILE A 84 -9.34 9.25 19.32
CA ILE A 84 -9.86 8.04 18.66
C ILE A 84 -9.36 7.94 17.22
N ILE A 85 -9.43 9.05 16.47
CA ILE A 85 -9.01 9.07 15.07
C ILE A 85 -7.50 8.85 14.96
N THR A 86 -6.70 9.50 15.79
CA THR A 86 -5.24 9.32 15.79
C THR A 86 -4.82 7.90 16.20
N ALA A 87 -5.47 7.32 17.22
CA ALA A 87 -5.25 5.92 17.59
C ALA A 87 -5.64 4.96 16.47
N GLY A 88 -6.79 5.20 15.82
CA GLY A 88 -7.24 4.43 14.66
C GLY A 88 -6.26 4.51 13.48
N ALA A 89 -5.76 5.72 13.18
CA ALA A 89 -4.79 5.93 12.12
C ALA A 89 -3.47 5.19 12.38
N VAL A 90 -2.93 5.24 13.61
CA VAL A 90 -1.70 4.51 13.96
C VAL A 90 -1.89 3.00 13.84
N MET A 91 -3.04 2.47 14.30
CA MET A 91 -3.36 1.05 14.18
C MET A 91 -3.50 0.62 12.70
N ALA A 92 -4.16 1.43 11.88
CA ALA A 92 -4.32 1.16 10.44
C ALA A 92 -2.97 1.20 9.69
N LEU A 93 -2.11 2.18 10.00
CA LEU A 93 -0.76 2.28 9.44
C LEU A 93 0.09 1.08 9.84
N CYS A 94 0.03 0.66 11.12
CA CYS A 94 0.75 -0.51 11.62
C CYS A 94 0.28 -1.79 10.91
N SER A 95 -1.04 -1.97 10.75
CA SER A 95 -1.60 -3.11 10.04
C SER A 95 -1.17 -3.15 8.57
N THR A 96 -1.18 -1.99 7.89
CA THR A 96 -0.77 -1.88 6.47
C THR A 96 0.73 -2.14 6.30
N LEU A 97 1.54 -1.64 7.23
CA LEU A 97 2.98 -1.87 7.26
C LEU A 97 3.30 -3.37 7.40
N LEU A 98 2.65 -4.05 8.35
CA LEU A 98 2.80 -5.50 8.51
C LEU A 98 2.34 -6.26 7.26
N GLY A 99 1.19 -5.89 6.69
CA GLY A 99 0.68 -6.48 5.45
C GLY A 99 1.65 -6.35 4.28
N SER A 100 2.42 -5.26 4.23
CA SER A 100 3.42 -4.99 3.18
C SER A 100 4.76 -5.69 3.43
N LEU A 101 5.14 -5.88 4.70
CA LEU A 101 6.37 -6.57 5.11
C LEU A 101 6.30 -8.09 4.90
N LEU A 102 5.12 -8.70 4.92
CA LEU A 102 4.94 -10.14 4.75
C LEU A 102 5.30 -10.68 3.35
N PRO A 103 4.88 -10.05 2.22
CA PRO A 103 5.24 -10.52 0.88
C PRO A 103 6.66 -10.14 0.46
N GLN A 104 7.25 -9.07 1.01
CA GLN A 104 8.59 -8.58 0.65
C GLN A 104 9.69 -9.67 0.68
N PRO A 105 9.85 -10.46 1.76
CA PRO A 105 10.83 -11.54 1.82
C PRO A 105 10.60 -12.66 0.80
N ARG A 106 9.33 -12.93 0.43
CA ARG A 106 8.97 -14.00 -0.50
C ARG A 106 9.48 -13.69 -1.92
N VAL A 107 9.31 -12.44 -2.37
CA VAL A 107 9.79 -11.99 -3.69
C VAL A 107 11.32 -12.04 -3.75
N LEU A 108 12.00 -11.54 -2.72
CA LEU A 108 13.47 -11.59 -2.61
C LEU A 108 14.02 -13.03 -2.62
N MET A 109 13.33 -13.95 -1.96
CA MET A 109 13.69 -15.37 -1.97
C MET A 109 13.52 -16.00 -3.37
N ALA A 110 12.44 -15.67 -4.08
CA ALA A 110 12.25 -16.12 -5.46
C ALA A 110 13.35 -15.59 -6.39
N MET A 111 13.68 -14.30 -6.30
CA MET A 111 14.77 -13.68 -7.09
C MET A 111 16.15 -14.26 -6.77
N ALA A 112 16.41 -14.60 -5.49
CA ALA A 112 17.65 -15.25 -5.11
C ALA A 112 17.72 -16.71 -5.61
N ARG A 113 16.57 -17.41 -5.69
CA ARG A 113 16.49 -18.75 -6.28
C ARG A 113 16.73 -18.74 -7.80
N ASP A 114 16.33 -17.67 -8.47
CA ASP A 114 16.59 -17.47 -9.90
C ASP A 114 18.05 -17.06 -10.20
N GLY A 115 18.90 -16.95 -9.16
CA GLY A 115 20.34 -16.68 -9.28
C GLY A 115 20.69 -15.23 -9.58
N LEU A 116 19.71 -14.32 -9.52
CA LEU A 116 19.87 -12.91 -9.83
C LEU A 116 20.47 -12.08 -8.67
N LEU A 117 20.48 -12.64 -7.45
CA LEU A 117 21.02 -12.03 -6.24
C LEU A 117 22.02 -12.98 -5.55
N PRO A 118 23.10 -12.47 -4.92
CA PRO A 118 24.09 -13.30 -4.25
C PRO A 118 23.48 -14.10 -3.10
N SER A 119 23.91 -15.35 -2.95
CA SER A 119 23.38 -16.35 -2.01
C SER A 119 23.39 -15.93 -0.52
N PHE A 120 24.10 -14.85 -0.17
CA PHE A 120 24.08 -14.22 1.15
C PHE A 120 22.70 -13.66 1.55
N PHE A 121 21.84 -13.29 0.59
CA PHE A 121 20.45 -12.89 0.84
C PHE A 121 19.48 -14.07 0.92
N ALA A 122 19.92 -15.26 0.50
CA ALA A 122 19.17 -16.52 0.60
C ALA A 122 19.57 -17.34 1.83
N ASP A 123 20.41 -16.81 2.72
CA ASP A 123 20.78 -17.50 3.96
C ASP A 123 19.58 -17.48 4.92
N ILE A 124 18.75 -18.51 4.79
CA ILE A 124 17.53 -18.69 5.55
C ILE A 124 17.92 -19.07 6.97
N ASN A 125 17.62 -18.20 7.93
CA ASN A 125 17.82 -18.53 9.33
C ASN A 125 16.94 -19.75 9.71
N LYS A 126 17.60 -20.82 10.16
CA LYS A 126 17.05 -22.17 10.40
C LYS A 126 15.87 -22.22 11.37
N HIS A 127 15.68 -21.17 12.18
CA HIS A 127 14.61 -21.08 13.18
C HIS A 127 13.34 -20.38 12.68
N THR A 128 13.45 -19.43 11.74
CA THR A 128 12.31 -18.58 11.33
C THR A 128 11.84 -18.88 9.91
N HIS A 129 12.63 -19.59 9.10
CA HIS A 129 12.33 -19.84 7.68
C HIS A 129 12.10 -18.57 6.83
N VAL A 130 12.43 -17.38 7.36
CA VAL A 130 12.32 -16.08 6.70
C VAL A 130 13.73 -15.47 6.59
N PRO A 131 14.11 -14.88 5.44
CA PRO A 131 15.40 -14.22 5.28
C PRO A 131 15.43 -12.88 6.05
N VAL A 132 15.77 -12.94 7.34
CA VAL A 132 15.83 -11.78 8.25
C VAL A 132 16.81 -10.71 7.74
N ASN A 133 17.94 -11.12 7.15
CA ASN A 133 18.93 -10.20 6.58
C ASN A 133 18.33 -9.36 5.45
N SER A 134 17.50 -9.96 4.59
CA SER A 134 16.81 -9.24 3.51
C SER A 134 15.85 -8.20 4.07
N THR A 135 15.03 -8.55 5.07
CA THR A 135 14.08 -7.61 5.71
C THR A 135 14.80 -6.44 6.39
N ILE A 136 15.93 -6.69 7.05
CA ILE A 136 16.73 -5.64 7.70
C ILE A 136 17.33 -4.72 6.63
N VAL A 137 17.91 -5.26 5.56
CA VAL A 137 18.52 -4.46 4.49
C VAL A 137 17.46 -3.61 3.78
N THR A 138 16.29 -4.18 3.44
CA THR A 138 15.21 -3.40 2.83
C THR A 138 14.63 -2.37 3.79
N GLY A 139 14.54 -2.68 5.09
CA GLY A 139 14.09 -1.75 6.12
C GLY A 139 15.05 -0.57 6.31
N ILE A 140 16.36 -0.84 6.33
CA ILE A 140 17.41 0.20 6.39
C ILE A 140 17.38 1.05 5.12
N PHE A 141 17.21 0.43 3.95
CA PHE A 141 17.12 1.16 2.69
C PHE A 141 15.86 2.05 2.65
N ALA A 142 14.71 1.54 3.09
CA ALA A 142 13.47 2.30 3.18
C ALA A 142 13.55 3.45 4.20
N SER A 143 14.22 3.25 5.34
CA SER A 143 14.42 4.32 6.33
C SER A 143 15.36 5.40 5.82
N LEU A 144 16.43 5.02 5.09
CA LEU A 144 17.31 5.98 4.41
C LEU A 144 16.55 6.79 3.37
N LEU A 145 15.73 6.15 2.54
CA LEU A 145 14.91 6.84 1.54
C LEU A 145 13.92 7.81 2.17
N THR A 146 13.24 7.38 3.25
CA THR A 146 12.29 8.23 3.98
C THR A 146 12.98 9.41 4.66
N PHE A 147 14.25 9.28 5.05
CA PHE A 147 15.02 10.38 5.64
C PHE A 147 15.43 11.44 4.61
N PHE A 148 15.70 11.03 3.36
CA PHE A 148 16.16 11.94 2.31
C PHE A 148 15.04 12.50 1.41
N MET A 149 13.87 11.87 1.36
CA MET A 149 12.81 12.20 0.41
C MET A 149 11.48 12.53 1.08
N ASP A 150 10.78 13.55 0.57
CA ASP A 150 9.44 13.92 1.02
C ASP A 150 8.37 12.92 0.55
N VAL A 151 7.29 12.81 1.34
CA VAL A 151 6.14 11.92 1.08
C VAL A 151 5.55 12.14 -0.32
N SER A 152 5.53 13.38 -0.81
CA SER A 152 4.99 13.71 -2.13
C SER A 152 5.83 13.12 -3.28
N GLN A 153 7.16 13.12 -3.13
CA GLN A 153 8.08 12.52 -4.10
C GLN A 153 8.00 10.99 -4.02
N LEU A 154 7.95 10.44 -2.81
CA LEU A 154 7.81 9.00 -2.58
C LEU A 154 6.51 8.46 -3.21
N ALA A 155 5.38 9.14 -2.97
CA ALA A 155 4.09 8.75 -3.53
C ALA A 155 4.10 8.77 -5.06
N GLY A 156 4.73 9.77 -5.67
CA GLY A 156 4.90 9.84 -7.12
C GLY A 156 5.75 8.68 -7.68
N MET A 157 6.84 8.32 -7.00
CA MET A 157 7.69 7.20 -7.40
C MET A 157 6.98 5.85 -7.24
N CYS A 158 6.30 5.63 -6.12
CA CYS A 158 5.52 4.41 -5.86
C CYS A 158 4.40 4.27 -6.89
N GLY A 159 3.61 5.32 -7.12
CA GLY A 159 2.52 5.30 -8.09
C GLY A 159 3.00 4.95 -9.50
N ASN A 160 4.07 5.59 -9.98
CA ASN A 160 4.65 5.29 -11.29
C ASN A 160 5.16 3.84 -11.39
N THR A 161 5.79 3.32 -10.33
CA THR A 161 6.31 1.94 -10.28
C THR A 161 5.17 0.93 -10.33
N SER A 162 4.11 1.13 -9.54
CA SER A 162 2.93 0.28 -9.53
C SER A 162 2.21 0.29 -10.88
N CYS A 163 2.06 1.47 -11.49
CA CYS A 163 1.49 1.59 -12.83
C CYS A 163 2.33 0.85 -13.88
N PHE A 164 3.67 0.92 -13.79
CA PHE A 164 4.55 0.21 -14.71
C PHE A 164 4.48 -1.30 -14.52
N HIS A 165 4.49 -1.78 -13.27
CA HIS A 165 4.35 -3.21 -12.96
C HIS A 165 3.02 -3.76 -13.49
N HIS A 166 1.91 -3.06 -13.22
CA HIS A 166 0.59 -3.49 -13.67
C HIS A 166 0.46 -3.43 -15.20
N CYS A 167 1.07 -2.44 -15.86
CA CYS A 167 1.13 -2.38 -17.32
C CYS A 167 1.96 -3.53 -17.89
N CYS A 168 3.07 -3.89 -17.26
CA CYS A 168 3.87 -5.07 -17.60
C CYS A 168 3.11 -6.37 -17.39
N ASP A 169 2.40 -6.54 -16.26
CA ASP A 169 1.56 -7.71 -16.01
C ASP A 169 0.49 -7.83 -17.10
N PHE A 170 -0.22 -6.75 -17.41
CA PHE A 170 -1.23 -6.73 -18.48
C PHE A 170 -0.64 -6.99 -19.87
N TYR A 171 0.63 -6.61 -20.10
CA TYR A 171 1.34 -6.83 -21.36
C TYR A 171 1.96 -8.24 -21.46
N LEU A 172 2.27 -8.89 -20.34
CA LEU A 172 2.74 -10.29 -20.28
C LEU A 172 1.58 -11.31 -20.17
N ASP A 173 0.37 -10.88 -19.86
CA ASP A 173 -0.85 -11.70 -19.86
C ASP A 173 -1.54 -11.99 -21.23
N PRO A 174 -1.03 -11.68 -22.44
CA PRO A 174 -1.67 -12.15 -23.67
C PRO A 174 -1.46 -13.64 -23.96
N GLN A 175 -0.74 -14.39 -23.10
CA GLN A 175 -0.55 -15.84 -23.26
C GLN A 175 -1.50 -16.71 -22.44
N ILE A 176 -2.18 -16.19 -21.41
CA ILE A 176 -3.13 -16.97 -20.59
C ILE A 176 -4.52 -17.08 -21.24
N CYS A 177 -4.84 -16.24 -22.23
CA CYS A 177 -6.09 -16.34 -22.98
C CYS A 177 -6.06 -17.35 -24.15
N SER A 178 -4.92 -17.98 -24.47
CA SER A 178 -4.78 -18.92 -25.60
C SER A 178 -4.53 -20.39 -25.18
N THR A 179 -4.46 -20.70 -23.88
CA THR A 179 -4.28 -22.08 -23.38
C THR A 179 -5.31 -22.40 -22.29
N ARG A 180 -6.59 -22.29 -22.64
CA ARG A 180 -7.62 -23.20 -22.14
C ARG A 180 -8.68 -23.48 -23.18
#